data_AF-A0A0J9BA97-F1
#
_entry.id   AF-A0A0J9BA97-F1
#
_cell.length_a   1.000
_cell.length_b   1.000
_cell.length_c   1.000
_cell.angle_alpha   90.00
_cell.angle_beta   90.00
_cell.angle_gamma   90.00
#
_symmetry.space_group_name_H-M   'P 1'
#
loop_
_entity.id
_entity.type
_entity.pdbx_description
1 polymer ?
#
loop_
_entity_poly.entity_id
_entity_poly.type
_entity_poly.pdbx_seq_one_letter_code
_entity_poly.pdbx_strand_id
1 'polypeptide(L)'
;MDNEQFDTRFCVRANNSQEAYYILTPHMMEYITAMADKSGGAVYMSFLRSGKLHVAIQTGRDFFEFGKSNADVGELRQKFLGELRWFTDIVDTLRVEDTLYKKETNV
;
A
#
# COMPACT_ATOMS: atom_id res chain seq x y z
N MET A 1 6.87 19.62 -3.15
CA MET A 1 7.13 18.18 -3.02
C MET A 1 8.58 18.04 -3.37
N ASP A 2 9.41 17.63 -2.43
CA ASP A 2 10.84 17.44 -2.68
C ASP A 2 11.20 16.11 -2.02
N ASN A 3 11.04 15.03 -2.80
CA ASN A 3 11.45 13.69 -2.41
C ASN A 3 11.90 12.97 -3.69
N GLU A 4 13.18 13.11 -4.01
CA GLU A 4 13.78 12.62 -5.26
C GLU A 4 13.52 11.12 -5.48
N GLN A 5 13.54 10.31 -4.42
CA GLN A 5 13.28 8.88 -4.49
C GLN A 5 11.82 8.60 -4.88
N PHE A 6 10.87 9.32 -4.28
CA PHE A 6 9.46 9.20 -4.61
C PHE A 6 9.17 9.70 -6.03
N ASP A 7 9.68 10.88 -6.38
CA ASP A 7 9.43 11.54 -7.66
C ASP A 7 10.00 10.76 -8.85
N THR A 8 11.11 10.04 -8.64
CA THR A 8 11.67 9.13 -9.65
C THR A 8 10.80 7.89 -9.86
N ARG A 9 10.12 7.41 -8.81
CA ARG A 9 9.40 6.13 -8.82
C ARG A 9 7.92 6.27 -9.17
N PHE A 10 7.30 7.40 -8.84
CA PHE A 10 5.85 7.57 -8.95
C PHE A 10 5.47 8.74 -9.85
N CYS A 11 4.55 8.48 -10.77
CA CYS A 11 3.84 9.54 -11.50
C CYS A 11 2.56 9.90 -10.75
N VAL A 12 2.49 11.13 -10.22
CA VAL A 12 1.29 11.63 -9.52
C VAL A 12 0.34 12.31 -10.51
N ARG A 13 -0.93 11.90 -10.50
CA ARG A 13 -2.01 12.54 -11.26
C ARG A 13 -3.13 12.94 -10.31
N ALA A 14 -3.55 14.20 -10.38
CA ALA A 14 -4.65 14.70 -9.56
C ALA A 14 -5.46 15.75 -10.33
N ASN A 15 -6.78 15.74 -10.13
CA ASN A 15 -7.67 16.78 -10.66
C ASN A 15 -7.51 18.12 -9.90
N ASN A 16 -7.02 18.06 -8.67
CA ASN A 16 -6.74 19.21 -7.82
C ASN A 16 -5.34 19.05 -7.20
N SER A 17 -4.39 19.88 -7.63
CA SER A 17 -3.01 19.86 -7.16
C SER A 17 -2.87 20.22 -5.67
N GLN A 18 -3.77 21.05 -5.15
CA GLN A 18 -3.76 21.46 -3.75
C GLN A 18 -4.23 20.32 -2.83
N GLU A 19 -5.29 19.59 -3.23
CA GLU A 19 -5.70 18.35 -2.52
C GLU A 19 -4.58 17.32 -2.51
N ALA A 20 -3.88 17.14 -3.64
CA ALA A 20 -2.75 16.22 -3.73
C ALA A 20 -1.61 16.61 -2.77
N TYR A 21 -1.31 17.90 -2.64
CA TYR A 21 -0.30 18.41 -1.71
C TYR A 21 -0.64 18.10 -0.23
N TYR A 22 -1.92 18.20 0.16
CA TYR A 22 -2.33 17.87 1.54
C TYR A 22 -2.30 16.38 1.84
N ILE A 23 -2.47 15.52 0.83
CA ILE A 23 -2.40 14.06 0.99
C ILE A 23 -0.95 13.58 0.97
N LEU A 24 -0.18 14.03 -0.01
CA LEU A 24 1.21 13.64 -0.21
C LEU A 24 2.13 14.59 0.55
N THR A 25 2.01 14.56 1.87
CA THR A 25 3.00 15.17 2.76
C THR A 25 4.35 14.46 2.62
N PRO A 26 5.49 15.06 3.03
CA PRO A 26 6.79 14.40 2.98
C PRO A 26 6.78 13.01 3.66
N HIS A 27 6.18 12.90 4.85
CA HIS A 27 6.03 11.62 5.54
C HIS A 27 5.18 10.62 4.77
N MET A 28 4.11 11.05 4.11
CA MET A 28 3.32 10.16 3.27
C MET A 28 4.09 9.62 2.07
N MET A 29 4.91 10.46 1.43
CA MET A 29 5.81 9.99 0.37
C MET A 29 6.83 8.98 0.89
N GLU A 30 7.38 9.18 2.10
CA GLU A 30 8.27 8.23 2.75
C GLU A 30 7.57 6.89 3.03
N TYR A 31 6.35 6.90 3.58
CA TYR A 31 5.59 5.68 3.86
C TYR A 31 5.20 4.93 2.59
N ILE A 32 4.77 5.64 1.54
CA ILE A 32 4.48 5.03 0.24
C ILE A 32 5.74 4.38 -0.35
N THR A 33 6.87 5.07 -0.27
CA THR A 33 8.15 4.56 -0.80
C THR A 33 8.60 3.32 -0.02
N ALA A 34 8.58 3.36 1.31
CA ALA A 34 8.92 2.22 2.15
C ALA A 34 8.00 1.01 1.93
N MET A 35 6.70 1.25 1.75
CA MET A 35 5.76 0.18 1.39
C MET A 35 6.09 -0.42 0.02
N ALA A 36 6.39 0.42 -0.96
CA ALA A 36 6.72 -0.03 -2.30
C ALA A 36 8.05 -0.80 -2.36
N ASP A 37 9.01 -0.50 -1.49
CA ASP A 37 10.24 -1.29 -1.35
C ASP A 37 9.96 -2.70 -0.81
N LYS A 38 9.00 -2.83 0.12
CA LYS A 38 8.60 -4.13 0.69
C LYS A 38 7.64 -4.93 -0.19
N SER A 39 6.91 -4.27 -1.08
CA SER A 39 5.85 -4.91 -1.87
C SER A 39 6.37 -5.95 -2.86
N GLY A 40 7.61 -5.81 -3.33
CA GLY A 40 8.19 -6.72 -4.32
C GLY A 40 7.47 -6.68 -5.68
N GLY A 41 6.79 -5.58 -6.00
CA GLY A 41 6.04 -5.43 -7.25
C GLY A 41 5.81 -3.97 -7.64
N ALA A 42 5.30 -3.76 -8.85
CA ALA A 42 4.90 -2.42 -9.31
C ALA A 42 3.65 -1.96 -8.53
N VAL A 43 3.72 -0.77 -7.94
CA VAL A 43 2.69 -0.25 -7.05
C VAL A 43 1.85 0.81 -7.76
N TYR A 44 0.54 0.69 -7.66
CA TYR A 44 -0.45 1.65 -8.14
C TYR A 44 -1.39 2.01 -7.00
N MET A 45 -1.65 3.31 -6.83
CA MET A 45 -2.45 3.81 -5.72
C MET A 45 -3.44 4.87 -6.19
N SER A 46 -4.62 4.91 -5.57
CA SER A 46 -5.61 5.95 -5.80
C SER A 46 -6.30 6.35 -4.49
N PHE A 47 -6.23 7.63 -4.17
CA PHE A 47 -6.95 8.23 -3.05
C PHE A 47 -8.31 8.71 -3.55
N LEU A 48 -9.37 8.09 -3.03
CA LEU A 48 -10.74 8.38 -3.43
C LEU A 48 -11.39 9.37 -2.48
N ARG A 49 -12.25 10.25 -3.02
CA ARG A 49 -13.04 11.21 -2.23
C ARG A 49 -13.98 10.56 -1.22
N SER A 50 -14.30 9.28 -1.41
CA SER A 50 -15.05 8.47 -0.44
C SER A 50 -14.26 8.12 0.82
N GLY A 51 -13.02 8.61 0.96
CA GLY A 51 -12.13 8.30 2.08
C GLY A 51 -11.44 6.94 1.95
N LYS A 52 -11.48 6.34 0.76
CA LYS A 52 -10.85 5.03 0.50
C LYS A 52 -9.51 5.20 -0.18
N LEU A 53 -8.53 4.42 0.25
CA LEU A 53 -7.28 4.21 -0.46
C LEU A 53 -7.36 2.88 -1.19
N HIS A 54 -7.27 2.91 -2.52
CA HIS A 54 -7.09 1.70 -3.32
C HIS A 54 -5.61 1.51 -3.60
N VAL A 55 -5.13 0.28 -3.41
CA VAL A 55 -3.75 -0.13 -3.67
C VAL A 55 -3.77 -1.38 -4.54
N ALA A 56 -3.01 -1.37 -5.62
CA ALA A 56 -2.77 -2.53 -6.48
C ALA A 56 -1.26 -2.75 -6.59
N ILE A 57 -0.83 -4.00 -6.43
CA ILE A 57 0.59 -4.37 -6.48
C ILE A 57 0.74 -5.51 -7.47
N GLN A 58 1.45 -5.28 -8.56
CA GLN A 58 1.75 -6.29 -9.56
C GLN A 58 3.05 -7.02 -9.18
N THR A 59 2.91 -8.15 -8.49
CA THR A 59 4.04 -8.98 -8.04
C THR A 59 4.36 -10.15 -8.97
N GLY A 60 3.42 -10.52 -9.85
CA GLY A 60 3.50 -11.77 -10.63
C GLY A 60 3.35 -13.04 -9.79
N ARG A 61 2.98 -12.92 -8.51
CA ARG A 61 2.71 -14.06 -7.62
C ARG A 61 1.24 -14.42 -7.67
N ASP A 62 0.98 -15.72 -7.69
CA ASP A 62 -0.36 -16.26 -7.55
C ASP A 62 -0.71 -16.47 -6.07
N PHE A 63 -1.21 -15.39 -5.45
CA PHE A 63 -1.68 -15.41 -4.07
C PHE A 63 -2.87 -16.35 -3.92
N PHE A 64 -2.91 -17.07 -2.80
CA PHE A 64 -3.99 -17.99 -2.43
C PHE A 64 -4.24 -19.15 -3.41
N GLU A 65 -3.34 -19.38 -4.36
CA GLU A 65 -3.40 -20.57 -5.21
C GLU A 65 -3.03 -21.83 -4.42
N PHE A 66 -3.77 -22.91 -4.69
CA PHE A 66 -3.59 -24.22 -4.07
C PHE A 66 -2.43 -25.02 -4.68
N GLY A 67 -1.92 -24.63 -5.85
CA GLY A 67 -0.90 -25.40 -6.57
C GLY A 67 -1.44 -26.75 -7.08
N LYS A 68 -0.57 -27.75 -7.21
CA LYS A 68 -0.95 -29.07 -7.75
C LYS A 68 -1.77 -29.89 -6.73
N SER A 69 -2.60 -30.81 -7.23
CA SER A 69 -3.67 -31.54 -6.51
C SER A 69 -3.28 -32.32 -5.24
N ASN A 70 -1.99 -32.42 -4.89
CA ASN A 70 -1.48 -33.19 -3.75
C ASN A 70 -0.72 -32.32 -2.75
N ALA A 71 -0.95 -31.01 -2.72
CA ALA A 71 -0.29 -30.12 -1.77
C ALA A 71 -0.66 -30.49 -0.32
N ASP A 72 0.34 -30.56 0.55
CA ASP A 72 0.14 -30.83 1.98
C ASP A 72 -0.67 -29.69 2.63
N VAL A 73 -1.67 -30.05 3.43
CA VAL A 73 -2.56 -29.07 4.08
C VAL A 73 -1.78 -28.18 5.06
N GLY A 74 -0.76 -28.72 5.72
CA GLY A 74 0.12 -27.98 6.60
C GLY A 74 0.93 -26.93 5.84
N GLU A 75 1.52 -27.31 4.71
CA GLU A 75 2.26 -26.39 3.82
C GLU A 75 1.36 -25.29 3.25
N LEU A 76 0.16 -25.63 2.78
CA LEU A 76 -0.82 -24.65 2.27
C LEU A 76 -1.21 -23.63 3.35
N ARG A 77 -1.44 -24.09 4.58
CA ARG A 77 -1.75 -23.19 5.70
C ARG A 77 -0.60 -22.23 5.98
N GLN A 78 0.65 -22.68 5.96
CA GLN A 78 1.80 -21.80 6.15
C GLN A 78 1.98 -20.82 4.99
N LYS A 79 1.76 -21.27 3.74
CA LYS A 79 1.76 -20.39 2.56
C LYS A 79 0.76 -19.26 2.71
N PHE A 80 -0.50 -19.59 2.99
CA PHE A 80 -1.56 -18.57 3.10
C PHE A 80 -1.37 -17.65 4.30
N LEU A 81 -0.85 -18.14 5.42
CA LEU A 81 -0.48 -17.28 6.55
C LEU A 81 0.65 -16.30 6.18
N GLY A 82 1.66 -16.76 5.42
CA GLY A 82 2.72 -15.89 4.90
C GLY A 82 2.18 -14.84 3.92
N GLU A 83 1.21 -15.21 3.08
CA GLU A 83 0.53 -14.29 2.17
C GLU A 83 -0.32 -13.26 2.91
N LEU A 84 -1.08 -13.66 3.92
CA LEU A 84 -1.84 -12.73 4.78
C LEU A 84 -0.92 -11.75 5.51
N ARG A 85 0.20 -12.25 6.06
CA ARG A 85 1.22 -11.39 6.70
C ARG A 85 1.79 -10.37 5.72
N TRP A 86 2.03 -10.78 4.48
CA TRP A 86 2.47 -9.86 3.44
C TRP A 86 1.45 -8.73 3.22
N PHE A 87 0.14 -9.03 3.18
CA PHE A 87 -0.89 -7.98 3.06
C PHE A 87 -0.93 -7.05 4.28
N THR A 88 -0.84 -7.59 5.50
CA THR A 88 -0.87 -6.76 6.71
C THR A 88 0.38 -5.89 6.83
N ASP A 89 1.55 -6.41 6.47
CA ASP A 89 2.81 -5.65 6.49
C ASP A 89 2.77 -4.43 5.56
N ILE A 90 2.07 -4.54 4.42
CA ILE A 90 1.84 -3.43 3.49
C ILE A 90 0.95 -2.34 4.13
N VAL A 91 -0.12 -2.74 4.80
CA VAL A 91 -1.02 -1.82 5.51
C VAL A 91 -0.30 -1.14 6.67
N ASP A 92 0.45 -1.90 7.47
CA ASP A 92 1.21 -1.41 8.61
C ASP A 92 2.32 -0.43 8.18
N THR A 93 3.00 -0.72 7.07
CA THR A 93 4.06 0.15 6.54
C THR A 93 3.49 1.46 5.99
N LEU A 94 2.29 1.45 5.42
CA LEU A 94 1.59 2.67 5.01
C LEU A 94 1.12 3.52 6.19
N ARG A 95 1.21 3.01 7.43
CA ARG A 95 0.83 3.70 8.68
C ARG A 95 -0.49 4.47 8.54
N VAL A 96 -1.52 3.80 8.01
CA VAL A 96 -2.82 4.41 7.68
C VAL A 96 -3.44 5.14 8.88
N GLU A 97 -3.14 4.71 10.11
CA GLU A 97 -3.62 5.32 11.36
C GLU A 97 -2.97 6.66 11.72
N ASP A 98 -1.70 6.86 11.35
CA ASP A 98 -0.90 8.05 11.68
C ASP A 98 -0.97 9.14 10.60
N THR A 99 -1.49 8.78 9.43
CA THR A 99 -1.32 9.56 8.20
C THR A 99 -2.59 10.25 7.71
N LEU A 100 -3.75 9.81 8.21
CA LEU A 100 -5.01 10.45 7.92
C LEU A 100 -5.29 11.51 8.98
N TYR A 101 -5.43 12.76 8.55
CA TYR A 101 -5.86 13.87 9.41
C TYR A 101 -7.10 13.44 10.21
N LYS A 102 -6.93 13.18 11.51
CA LYS A 102 -8.06 13.03 12.42
C LYS A 102 -8.63 14.43 12.60
N LYS A 103 -9.80 14.68 12.02
CA LYS A 103 -10.55 15.89 12.34
C LYS A 103 -10.83 15.83 13.83
N GLU A 104 -10.25 16.74 14.62
CA GLU A 104 -10.55 16.83 16.05
C GLU A 104 -12.06 16.89 16.21
N THR A 105 -12.61 15.86 16.83
CA THR A 105 -14.02 15.87 17.21
C THR A 105 -14.04 16.60 18.54
N ASN A 106 -14.22 17.93 18.47
CA ASN A 106 -14.55 18.71 19.64
C ASN A 106 -15.93 18.22 20.13
N VAL A 107 -15.91 17.40 21.20
CA VAL A 107 -17.08 17.07 22.01
C VAL A 107 -17.03 17.91 23.26
#